data_AF-A0A560F5J9-F1
#
_entry.id   AF-A0A560F5J9-F1
#
_cell.length_a   1.000
_cell.length_b   1.000
_cell.length_c   1.000
_cell.angle_alpha   90.00
_cell.angle_beta   90.00
_cell.angle_gamma   90.00
#
_symmetry.space_group_name_H-M   'P 1'
#
loop_
_entity.id
_entity.type
_entity.pdbx_description
1 polymer ?
#
loop_
_entity_poly.entity_id
_entity_poly.type
_entity_poly.pdbx_seq_one_letter_code
_entity_poly.pdbx_strand_id
1 'polypeptide(L)'
;MDMEPVKSHLMTAQRPELLRLLVTGVHQLTVCARTHYSEPDALDRMRDINEAIHVLSGHLRDLFNENGPLTESRADGIVAALRLLGPS
;
A
#
# COMPACT_ATOMS: atom_id res chain seq x y z
N MET A 1 -1.02 9.28 -11.52
CA MET A 1 0.17 9.83 -10.85
C MET A 1 1.37 8.99 -11.24
N ASP A 2 2.50 9.62 -11.54
CA ASP A 2 3.76 8.91 -11.75
C ASP A 2 4.22 8.31 -10.41
N MET A 3 4.38 6.98 -10.37
CA MET A 3 4.78 6.25 -9.17
C MET A 3 6.20 5.71 -9.27
N GLU A 4 6.93 6.02 -10.35
CA GLU A 4 8.32 5.59 -10.50
C GLU A 4 9.26 6.08 -9.38
N PRO A 5 9.08 7.31 -8.83
CA PRO A 5 9.86 7.72 -7.66
C PRO A 5 9.58 6.84 -6.43
N VAL A 6 8.33 6.43 -6.23
CA VAL A 6 7.93 5.54 -5.13
C VAL A 6 8.51 4.14 -5.34
N LYS A 7 8.40 3.59 -6.55
CA LYS A 7 8.97 2.29 -6.89
C LYS A 7 10.50 2.28 -6.71
N SER A 8 11.18 3.31 -7.21
CA SER A 8 12.63 3.47 -7.06
C SER A 8 13.06 3.58 -5.59
N HIS A 9 12.27 4.29 -4.77
CA HIS A 9 12.51 4.35 -3.34
C HIS A 9 12.31 2.99 -2.67
N LEU A 10 11.24 2.26 -2.98
CA LEU A 10 10.99 0.92 -2.43
C LEU A 10 12.14 -0.06 -2.69
N MET A 11 12.76 0.00 -3.87
CA MET A 11 13.85 -0.89 -4.25
C MET A 11 15.19 -0.57 -3.56
N THR A 12 15.33 0.63 -2.99
CA THR A 12 16.57 1.10 -2.36
C THR A 12 16.45 1.37 -0.85
N ALA A 13 15.22 1.42 -0.34
CA ALA A 13 14.91 1.72 1.05
C ALA A 13 15.38 0.63 2.01
N GLN A 14 15.79 1.06 3.21
CA GLN A 14 16.12 0.12 4.28
C GLN A 14 14.83 -0.46 4.90
N ARG A 15 14.93 -1.65 5.50
CA ARG A 15 13.78 -2.32 6.13
C ARG A 15 12.96 -1.42 7.07
N PRO A 16 13.54 -0.58 7.95
CA PRO A 16 12.74 0.32 8.80
C PRO A 16 11.90 1.33 8.02
N GLU A 17 12.40 1.81 6.88
CA GLU A 17 11.69 2.74 6.00
C GLU A 17 10.54 2.05 5.29
N LEU A 18 10.78 0.83 4.79
CA LEU A 18 9.73 -0.02 4.20
C LEU A 18 8.61 -0.32 5.20
N LEU A 19 8.95 -0.71 6.43
CA LEU A 19 7.98 -0.96 7.49
C LEU A 19 7.13 0.28 7.78
N ARG A 20 7.76 1.47 7.88
CA ARG A 20 7.05 2.74 8.09
C ARG A 20 6.11 3.03 6.94
N LEU A 21 6.58 2.92 5.69
CA LEU A 21 5.77 3.18 4.51
C LEU A 21 4.55 2.27 4.44
N LEU A 22 4.71 0.96 4.68
CA LEU A 22 3.61 0.01 4.66
C LEU A 22 2.58 0.29 5.76
N VAL A 23 3.01 0.56 6.98
CA VAL A 23 2.12 0.91 8.11
C VAL A 23 1.35 2.20 7.81
N THR A 24 2.04 3.23 7.29
CA THR A 24 1.40 4.49 6.89
C THR A 24 0.38 4.26 5.78
N GLY A 25 0.71 3.46 4.76
CA GLY A 25 -0.20 3.12 3.67
C GLY A 25 -1.46 2.40 4.16
N VAL A 26 -1.32 1.39 5.02
CA VAL A 26 -2.48 0.70 5.65
C VAL A 26 -3.35 1.68 6.42
N HIS A 27 -2.73 2.56 7.21
CA HIS A 27 -3.47 3.57 7.98
C HIS A 27 -4.24 4.52 7.07
N GLN A 28 -3.59 5.09 6.05
CA GLN A 28 -4.22 6.03 5.13
C GLN A 28 -5.34 5.37 4.32
N LEU A 29 -5.15 4.13 3.84
CA LEU A 29 -6.19 3.38 3.14
C LEU A 29 -7.39 3.12 4.04
N THR A 30 -7.15 2.81 5.32
CA THR A 30 -8.23 2.63 6.30
C THR A 30 -9.03 3.93 6.52
N VAL A 31 -8.35 5.08 6.56
CA VAL A 31 -9.02 6.39 6.65
C VAL A 31 -9.79 6.69 5.36
N CYS A 32 -9.19 6.45 4.19
CA CYS A 32 -9.82 6.65 2.88
C CYS A 32 -11.06 5.78 2.68
N ALA A 33 -11.05 4.51 3.10
CA ALA A 33 -12.25 3.66 3.03
C ALA A 33 -13.44 4.29 3.77
N ARG A 34 -13.20 4.92 4.92
CA ARG A 34 -14.24 5.55 5.75
C ARG A 34 -14.85 6.79 5.11
N THR A 35 -14.11 7.50 4.26
CA THR A 35 -14.65 8.69 3.58
C THR A 35 -15.67 8.33 2.50
N HIS A 36 -15.64 7.10 1.98
CA HIS A 36 -16.51 6.65 0.90
C HIS A 36 -17.85 6.04 1.36
N TYR A 37 -18.11 5.88 2.67
CA TYR A 37 -19.28 5.16 3.18
C TYR A 37 -20.64 5.71 2.71
N SER A 38 -20.70 6.98 2.33
CA SER A 38 -21.93 7.65 1.89
C SER A 38 -22.02 7.83 0.38
N GLU A 39 -21.07 7.30 -0.38
CA GLU A 39 -21.05 7.42 -1.84
C GLU A 39 -21.92 6.34 -2.52
N PRO A 40 -22.54 6.62 -3.69
CA PRO A 40 -23.36 5.65 -4.42
C PRO A 40 -22.61 4.35 -4.77
N ASP A 41 -21.31 4.44 -5.08
CA ASP A 41 -20.46 3.30 -5.47
C ASP A 41 -19.51 2.87 -4.34
N ALA A 42 -19.91 3.10 -3.08
CA ALA A 42 -19.07 2.85 -1.91
C ALA A 42 -18.56 1.42 -1.83
N LEU A 43 -19.38 0.42 -2.17
CA LEU A 43 -19.03 -1.00 -1.99
C LEU A 43 -17.86 -1.43 -2.86
N ASP A 44 -17.85 -1.06 -4.14
CA ASP A 44 -16.76 -1.43 -5.06
C ASP A 44 -15.46 -0.73 -4.66
N ARG A 45 -15.52 0.57 -4.32
CA ARG A 45 -14.35 1.29 -3.78
C ARG A 45 -13.83 0.68 -2.48
N MET A 46 -14.73 0.34 -1.55
CA MET A 46 -14.36 -0.28 -0.28
C MET A 46 -13.70 -1.64 -0.49
N ARG A 47 -14.16 -2.43 -1.48
CA ARG A 47 -13.55 -3.70 -1.84
C ARG A 47 -12.13 -3.51 -2.36
N ASP A 48 -11.92 -2.58 -3.27
CA ASP A 48 -10.60 -2.29 -3.84
C ASP A 48 -9.63 -1.79 -2.76
N ILE A 49 -10.09 -0.92 -1.87
CA ILE A 49 -9.29 -0.43 -0.74
C ILE A 49 -8.97 -1.56 0.24
N ASN A 50 -9.93 -2.45 0.52
CA ASN A 50 -9.70 -3.59 1.40
C ASN A 50 -8.67 -4.57 0.81
N GLU A 51 -8.71 -4.81 -0.50
CA GLU A 51 -7.70 -5.60 -1.19
C GLU A 51 -6.31 -4.95 -1.10
N ALA A 52 -6.23 -3.62 -1.30
CA ALA A 52 -4.98 -2.88 -1.13
C ALA A 52 -4.43 -2.98 0.31
N ILE A 53 -5.29 -2.87 1.33
CA ILE A 53 -4.90 -3.09 2.73
C ILE A 53 -4.38 -4.51 2.94
N HIS A 54 -5.02 -5.51 2.34
CA HIS A 54 -4.58 -6.90 2.41
C HIS A 54 -3.19 -7.10 1.81
N VAL A 55 -2.93 -6.54 0.62
CA VAL A 55 -1.63 -6.57 -0.05
C VAL A 55 -0.54 -5.95 0.84
N LEU A 56 -0.75 -4.72 1.35
CA LEU A 56 0.23 -4.06 2.20
C LEU A 56 0.48 -4.81 3.51
N SER A 57 -0.57 -5.37 4.11
CA SER A 57 -0.48 -6.16 5.35
C SER A 57 0.29 -7.47 5.13
N GLY A 58 0.12 -8.11 3.97
CA GLY A 58 0.89 -9.27 3.55
C GLY A 58 2.38 -8.95 3.47
N HIS A 59 2.74 -7.85 2.79
CA HIS A 59 4.13 -7.40 2.72
C HIS A 59 4.71 -7.00 4.08
N LEU A 60 3.90 -6.39 4.95
CA LEU A 60 4.32 -6.06 6.30
C LEU A 60 4.68 -7.33 7.09
N ARG A 61 3.80 -8.33 7.07
CA ARG A 61 4.03 -9.64 7.71
C ARG A 61 5.29 -10.31 7.16
N ASP A 62 5.46 -10.33 5.84
CA ASP A 62 6.61 -10.95 5.19
C ASP A 62 7.91 -10.23 5.61
N LEU A 63 7.93 -8.89 5.67
CA LEU A 63 9.07 -8.12 6.17
C LEU A 63 9.33 -8.32 7.66
N PHE A 64 8.40 -8.84 8.45
CA PHE A 64 8.66 -9.21 9.86
C PHE A 64 9.24 -10.62 9.98
N ASN A 65 8.78 -11.56 9.14
CA ASN A 65 9.10 -12.98 9.24
C ASN A 65 10.30 -13.42 8.38
N GLU A 66 10.56 -12.72 7.27
CA GLU A 66 11.58 -13.07 6.29
C GLU A 66 12.60 -11.93 6.17
N ASN A 67 13.90 -12.28 6.16
CA ASN A 67 14.98 -11.32 5.87
C ASN A 67 15.29 -11.20 4.36
N GLY A 68 14.37 -11.65 3.50
CA GLY A 68 14.54 -11.59 2.06
C GLY A 68 14.41 -10.16 1.51
N PRO A 69 15.15 -9.80 0.44
CA PRO A 69 15.01 -8.51 -0.20
C PRO A 69 13.60 -8.35 -0.82
N LEU A 70 13.13 -7.10 -0.90
CA LEU A 70 11.92 -6.76 -1.65
C LEU A 70 12.15 -7.09 -3.14
N THR A 71 11.22 -7.82 -3.75
CA THR A 71 11.27 -8.12 -5.18
C THR A 71 10.53 -7.05 -5.98
N GLU A 72 10.86 -6.92 -7.27
CA GLU A 72 10.21 -5.94 -8.15
C GLU A 72 8.69 -6.16 -8.23
N SER A 73 8.24 -7.41 -8.36
CA SER A 73 6.81 -7.75 -8.37
C SER A 73 6.10 -7.35 -7.07
N ARG A 74 6.77 -7.45 -5.92
CA ARG A 74 6.22 -6.98 -4.64
C ARG A 74 6.16 -5.44 -4.61
N ALA A 75 7.17 -4.76 -5.13
CA ALA A 75 7.16 -3.30 -5.26
C ALA A 75 6.00 -2.81 -6.16
N ASP A 76 5.72 -3.50 -7.26
CA ASP A 76 4.58 -3.19 -8.14
C ASP A 76 3.24 -3.33 -7.41
N GLY A 77 3.07 -4.39 -6.60
CA GLY A 77 1.88 -4.58 -5.76
C GLY A 77 1.69 -3.47 -4.73
N ILE A 78 2.76 -3.05 -4.05
CA ILE A 78 2.74 -1.93 -3.10
C ILE A 78 2.36 -0.63 -3.81
N VAL A 79 2.96 -0.36 -4.97
CA VAL A 79 2.66 0.85 -5.77
C VAL A 79 1.20 0.85 -6.24
N ALA A 80 0.69 -0.28 -6.71
CA ALA A 80 -0.71 -0.40 -7.13
C ALA A 80 -1.68 -0.12 -5.96
N ALA A 81 -1.40 -0.64 -4.77
CA ALA A 81 -2.17 -0.38 -3.56
C ALA A 81 -2.15 1.11 -3.17
N LEU A 82 -0.97 1.75 -3.18
CA LEU A 82 -0.83 3.16 -2.80
C LEU A 82 -1.49 4.13 -3.79
N ARG A 83 -1.66 3.76 -5.06
CA ARG A 83 -2.36 4.60 -6.05
C ARG A 83 -3.82 4.89 -5.65
N LEU A 84 -4.44 4.05 -4.84
CA LEU A 84 -5.82 4.26 -4.38
C LEU A 84 -5.96 5.44 -3.42
N LEU A 85 -4.86 5.92 -2.83
CA LEU A 85 -4.88 7.13 -1.99
C LEU A 85 -5.06 8.42 -2.80
N GLY A 86 -4.90 8.36 -4.12
CA GLY A 86 -4.97 9.53 -5.00
C GLY A 86 -3.85 10.55 -4.74
N PRO A 87 -3.86 11.68 -5.47
CA PRO A 87 -3.03 12.82 -5.12
C PRO A 87 -3.51 13.47 -3.81
N SER A 88 -2.56 13.75 -2.91
CA SER A 88 -2.74 14.70 -1.81
C SER A 88 -2.71 16.13 -2.32
#